data_AF-A0A1Y1Y1Z8-F1
#
_entry.id   AF-A0A1Y1Y1Z8-F1
#
_cell.length_a   1.000
_cell.length_b   1.000
_cell.length_c   1.000
_cell.angle_alpha   90.00
_cell.angle_beta   90.00
_cell.angle_gamma   90.00
#
_symmetry.space_group_name_H-M   'P 1'
#
loop_
_entity.id
_entity.type
_entity.pdbx_description
1 polymer ?
#
loop_
_entity_poly.entity_id
_entity_poly.type
_entity_poly.pdbx_seq_one_letter_code
_entity_poly.pdbx_strand_id
1 'polypeptide(L)'
;MTSSSVAEHVVVDNLSSVTVEELMSDLQSKEPHTISEKIVHIMESQNFHYTIISLVLLDLVIVLTELVLSLYEAEGLLLNEHALQIGQDVLFALSLSILGLFMLEIVLKLIFMGIHYFLNFWGMLDLIVVVTSFVLEVYFHVVDDATHKSVSSAIILFRFWKILRVIHAVAHSVESKNRQIIDATNKEKIRAEKRVNMYKTKYKKLREEHKQLQIAMEALRMERYVNLLPKLDGLECD
;
A
#
# COMPACT_ATOMS: atom_id res chain seq x y z
N MET A 1 20.56 18.96 -57.99
CA MET A 1 21.28 18.67 -56.73
C MET A 1 20.29 18.28 -55.62
N THR A 2 19.42 17.28 -55.85
CA THR A 2 18.33 16.97 -54.89
C THR A 2 18.07 15.48 -54.67
N SER A 3 18.78 14.57 -55.36
CA SER A 3 18.53 13.13 -55.21
C SER A 3 19.47 12.41 -54.23
N SER A 4 20.63 13.01 -53.88
CA SER A 4 21.58 12.42 -52.91
C SER A 4 21.19 12.72 -51.46
N SER A 5 20.58 13.88 -51.21
CA SER A 5 20.21 14.33 -49.85
C SER A 5 18.98 13.60 -49.29
N VAL A 6 18.06 13.13 -50.15
CA VAL A 6 16.88 12.37 -49.73
C VAL A 6 17.24 10.94 -49.33
N ALA A 7 18.19 10.31 -50.03
CA ALA A 7 18.64 8.96 -49.67
C ALA A 7 19.42 8.94 -48.36
N GLU A 8 20.21 9.99 -48.08
CA GLU A 8 20.96 10.11 -46.83
C GLU A 8 20.04 10.35 -45.62
N HIS A 9 18.99 11.17 -45.77
CA HIS A 9 18.00 11.39 -44.71
C HIS A 9 17.18 10.13 -44.40
N VAL A 10 16.74 9.38 -45.43
CA VAL A 10 15.98 8.14 -45.25
C VAL A 10 16.84 7.01 -44.65
N VAL A 11 18.15 6.99 -44.91
CA VAL A 11 19.08 6.02 -44.30
C VAL A 11 19.36 6.37 -42.84
N VAL A 12 19.52 7.65 -42.48
CA VAL A 12 19.74 8.07 -41.09
C VAL A 12 18.49 7.88 -40.22
N ASP A 13 17.29 8.07 -40.78
CA ASP A 13 16.03 7.86 -40.06
C ASP A 13 15.75 6.36 -39.84
N ASN A 14 16.11 5.49 -40.79
CA ASN A 14 16.01 4.02 -40.60
C ASN A 14 17.13 3.44 -39.72
N LEU A 15 18.32 4.04 -39.72
CA LEU A 15 19.44 3.57 -38.89
C LEU A 15 19.26 3.99 -37.42
N SER A 16 18.62 5.14 -37.18
CA SER A 16 18.23 5.58 -35.82
C SER A 16 17.01 4.82 -35.29
N SER A 17 16.02 4.50 -36.12
CA SER A 17 14.87 3.70 -35.66
C SER A 17 15.24 2.25 -35.35
N VAL A 18 16.11 1.62 -36.16
CA VAL A 18 16.56 0.23 -35.94
C VAL A 18 17.49 0.15 -34.72
N THR A 19 18.40 1.10 -34.52
CA THR A 19 19.27 1.10 -33.32
C THR A 19 18.52 1.44 -32.05
N VAL A 20 17.48 2.29 -32.11
CA VAL A 20 16.65 2.60 -30.94
C VAL A 20 15.71 1.44 -30.60
N GLU A 21 15.15 0.72 -31.58
CA GLU A 21 14.41 -0.52 -31.28
C GLU A 21 15.32 -1.63 -30.74
N GLU A 22 16.54 -1.76 -31.26
CA GLU A 22 17.53 -2.74 -30.79
C GLU A 22 18.02 -2.38 -29.37
N LEU A 23 18.30 -1.11 -29.09
CA LEU A 23 18.61 -0.58 -27.74
C LEU A 23 17.42 -0.66 -26.77
N MET A 24 16.20 -0.40 -27.24
CA MET A 24 14.99 -0.56 -26.41
C MET A 24 14.71 -2.03 -26.13
N SER A 25 15.01 -2.94 -27.07
CA SER A 25 14.92 -4.38 -26.88
C SER A 25 15.99 -4.91 -25.93
N ASP A 26 17.19 -4.33 -25.92
CA ASP A 26 18.26 -4.64 -24.96
C ASP A 26 18.01 -4.05 -23.56
N LEU A 27 17.25 -2.96 -23.47
CA LEU A 27 16.74 -2.44 -22.20
C LEU A 27 15.56 -3.26 -21.66
N GLN A 28 14.80 -3.95 -22.52
CA GLN A 28 13.73 -4.87 -22.13
C GLN A 28 14.22 -6.31 -21.88
N SER A 29 15.39 -6.71 -22.39
CA SER A 29 15.91 -8.08 -22.29
C SER A 29 16.78 -8.35 -21.06
N LYS A 30 17.06 -7.35 -20.22
CA LYS A 30 17.89 -7.51 -19.01
C LYS A 30 17.07 -7.62 -17.73
N GLU A 31 16.09 -8.52 -17.73
CA GLU A 31 15.70 -9.19 -16.48
C GLU A 31 16.65 -10.38 -16.24
N PRO A 32 17.54 -10.35 -15.23
CA PRO A 32 18.16 -11.57 -14.76
C PRO A 32 17.11 -12.36 -13.95
N HIS A 33 16.36 -13.21 -14.66
CA HIS A 33 15.66 -14.36 -14.09
C HIS A 33 16.67 -15.20 -13.30
N THR A 34 16.73 -15.00 -11.97
CA THR A 34 17.24 -15.90 -10.90
C THR A 34 17.28 -15.10 -9.59
N ILE A 35 17.50 -13.78 -9.64
CA ILE A 35 17.54 -12.92 -8.44
C ILE A 35 16.13 -12.48 -8.04
N SER A 36 15.24 -12.23 -9.00
CA SER A 36 13.84 -11.84 -8.75
C SER A 36 13.08 -12.86 -7.91
N GLU A 37 13.28 -14.18 -8.06
CA GLU A 37 12.58 -15.16 -7.21
C GLU A 37 13.06 -15.14 -5.76
N LYS A 38 14.38 -14.97 -5.53
CA LYS A 38 14.94 -14.84 -4.18
C LYS A 38 14.59 -13.51 -3.53
N ILE A 39 14.58 -12.42 -4.31
CA ILE A 39 14.19 -11.10 -3.83
C ILE A 39 12.69 -11.07 -3.54
N VAL A 40 11.83 -11.64 -4.38
CA VAL A 40 10.37 -11.71 -4.17
C VAL A 40 10.04 -12.46 -2.87
N HIS A 41 10.74 -13.57 -2.58
CA HIS A 41 10.51 -14.28 -1.32
C HIS A 41 11.07 -13.52 -0.11
N ILE A 42 12.20 -12.82 -0.27
CA ILE A 42 12.69 -11.88 0.74
C ILE A 42 11.68 -10.76 0.93
N MET A 43 11.02 -10.26 -0.14
CA MET A 43 10.11 -9.10 -0.24
C MET A 43 8.72 -9.26 0.40
N GLU A 44 8.29 -10.50 0.68
CA GLU A 44 7.00 -10.78 1.31
C GLU A 44 6.97 -10.57 2.84
N SER A 45 8.13 -10.34 3.46
CA SER A 45 8.22 -10.29 4.91
C SER A 45 7.84 -8.91 5.50
N GLN A 46 7.22 -8.90 6.69
CA GLN A 46 7.05 -7.70 7.53
C GLN A 46 8.34 -6.88 7.75
N ASN A 47 9.51 -7.47 7.46
CA ASN A 47 10.82 -6.85 7.49
C ASN A 47 10.97 -5.61 6.57
N PHE A 48 10.23 -5.48 5.46
CA PHE A 48 10.37 -4.29 4.57
C PHE A 48 9.94 -2.99 5.22
N HIS A 49 8.87 -3.04 6.02
CA HIS A 49 8.43 -1.86 6.75
C HIS A 49 9.50 -1.45 7.77
N TYR A 50 10.11 -2.42 8.47
CA TYR A 50 11.21 -2.14 9.38
C TYR A 50 12.44 -1.56 8.66
N THR A 51 12.77 -2.02 7.45
CA THR A 51 13.86 -1.45 6.65
C THR A 51 13.58 0.02 6.29
N ILE A 52 12.39 0.34 5.76
CA ILE A 52 12.04 1.72 5.41
C ILE A 52 12.05 2.64 6.66
N ILE A 53 11.47 2.16 7.76
CA ILE A 53 11.45 2.90 9.03
C ILE A 53 12.87 3.12 9.55
N SER A 54 13.73 2.09 9.54
CA SER A 54 15.11 2.18 9.98
C SER A 54 15.92 3.17 9.14
N LEU A 55 15.72 3.18 7.82
CA LEU A 55 16.40 4.11 6.92
C LEU A 55 15.93 5.56 7.11
N VAL A 56 14.64 5.80 7.36
CA VAL A 56 14.13 7.14 7.67
C VAL A 56 14.64 7.64 9.03
N LEU A 57 14.76 6.75 10.02
CA LEU A 57 15.37 7.10 11.31
C LEU A 57 16.86 7.46 11.17
N LEU A 58 17.61 6.75 10.34
CA LEU A 58 19.02 7.04 10.09
C LEU A 58 19.18 8.40 9.37
N ASP A 59 18.37 8.67 8.35
CA ASP A 59 18.31 9.97 7.67
C ASP A 59 18.01 11.13 8.65
N LEU A 60 17.07 10.93 9.58
CA LEU A 60 16.76 11.90 10.63
C LEU A 60 17.97 12.18 11.53
N VAL A 61 18.70 11.15 11.95
CA VAL A 61 19.88 11.30 12.82
C VAL A 61 21.00 12.07 12.10
N ILE A 62 21.25 11.76 10.82
CA ILE A 62 22.26 12.47 10.03
C ILE A 62 21.89 13.94 9.86
N VAL A 63 20.63 14.24 9.52
CA VAL A 63 20.13 15.61 9.37
C VAL A 63 20.22 16.40 10.67
N LEU A 64 19.86 15.76 11.79
CA LEU A 64 20.01 16.39 13.10
C LEU A 64 21.48 16.70 13.40
N THR A 65 22.40 15.81 13.01
CA THR A 65 23.84 16.03 13.18
C THR A 65 24.34 17.18 12.31
N GLU A 66 23.89 17.25 11.05
CA GLU A 66 24.21 18.34 10.12
C GLU A 66 23.64 19.69 10.61
N LEU A 67 22.40 19.70 11.11
CA LEU A 67 21.76 20.89 11.69
C LEU A 67 22.51 21.38 12.93
N VAL A 68 22.85 20.48 13.86
CA VAL A 68 23.60 20.82 15.07
C VAL A 68 24.98 21.37 14.71
N LEU A 69 25.66 20.77 13.73
CA LEU A 69 26.96 21.26 13.25
C LEU A 69 26.83 22.66 12.63
N SER A 70 25.80 22.90 11.82
CA SER A 70 25.52 24.21 11.22
C SER A 70 25.18 25.28 12.26
N LEU A 71 24.49 24.90 13.35
CA LEU A 71 24.20 25.80 14.47
C LEU A 71 25.47 26.15 15.26
N TYR A 72 26.34 25.19 15.53
CA TYR A 72 27.62 25.45 16.20
C TYR A 72 28.54 26.37 15.39
N GLU A 73 28.54 26.22 14.07
CA GLU A 73 29.24 27.13 13.15
C GLU A 73 28.65 28.55 13.22
N ALA A 74 27.32 28.67 13.21
CA ALA A 74 26.63 29.96 13.30
C ALA A 74 26.86 30.69 14.63
N GLU A 75 27.02 29.95 15.74
CA GLU A 75 27.35 30.50 17.06
C GLU A 75 28.84 30.80 17.26
N GLY A 76 29.71 30.40 16.32
CA GLY A 76 31.15 30.67 16.39
C GLY A 76 31.87 29.97 17.54
N LEU A 77 31.29 28.88 18.08
CA LEU A 77 31.82 28.16 19.25
C LEU A 77 33.05 27.30 18.94
N LEU A 78 33.39 27.09 17.66
CA LEU A 78 34.50 26.25 17.24
C LEU A 78 35.68 27.09 16.77
N LEU A 79 36.80 27.04 17.51
CA LEU A 79 38.02 27.83 17.26
C LEU A 79 38.92 27.26 16.14
N ASN A 80 38.61 26.05 15.64
CA ASN A 80 39.42 25.33 14.66
C ASN A 80 38.70 25.26 13.30
N GLU A 81 38.77 26.35 12.53
CA GLU A 81 38.11 26.47 11.23
C GLU A 81 38.51 25.36 10.24
N HIS A 82 39.79 24.96 10.22
CA HIS A 82 40.28 23.92 9.31
C HIS A 82 39.74 22.52 9.61
N ALA A 83 39.60 22.15 10.90
CA ALA A 83 39.06 20.85 11.26
C ALA A 83 37.54 20.80 11.07
N LEU A 84 36.88 21.95 11.23
CA LEU A 84 35.44 22.09 11.03
C LEU A 84 35.06 21.96 9.55
N GLN A 85 35.78 22.62 8.65
CA GLN A 85 35.54 22.54 7.20
C GLN A 85 35.65 21.11 6.68
N ILE A 86 36.73 20.40 7.03
CA ILE A 86 36.91 19.00 6.62
C ILE A 86 35.81 18.10 7.22
N GLY A 87 35.44 18.33 8.49
CA GLY A 87 34.37 17.60 9.14
C GLY A 87 33.03 17.81 8.46
N GLN A 88 32.70 19.06 8.12
CA GLN A 88 31.47 19.46 7.46
C GLN A 88 31.37 18.88 6.04
N ASP A 89 32.45 18.96 5.26
CA ASP A 89 32.49 18.39 3.90
C ASP A 89 32.29 16.87 3.91
N VAL A 90 32.90 16.17 4.87
CA VAL A 90 32.74 14.71 5.01
C VAL A 90 31.34 14.36 5.51
N LEU A 91 30.80 15.12 6.47
CA LEU A 91 29.44 14.90 6.97
C LEU A 91 28.41 15.12 5.87
N PHE A 92 28.63 16.15 5.06
CA PHE A 92 27.81 16.50 3.92
C PHE A 92 27.90 15.43 2.81
N ALA A 93 29.11 14.98 2.45
CA ALA A 93 29.29 13.91 1.47
C ALA A 93 28.66 12.60 1.95
N LEU A 94 28.75 12.28 3.24
CA LEU A 94 28.06 11.14 3.84
C LEU A 94 26.54 11.32 3.80
N SER A 95 26.01 12.49 4.14
CA SER A 95 24.57 12.75 4.14
C SER A 95 23.98 12.62 2.73
N LEU A 96 24.66 13.16 1.72
CA LEU A 96 24.28 13.01 0.32
C LEU A 96 24.37 11.56 -0.16
N SER A 97 25.40 10.82 0.25
CA SER A 97 25.61 9.42 -0.16
C SER A 97 24.55 8.50 0.45
N ILE A 98 24.21 8.67 1.74
CA ILE A 98 23.09 7.96 2.39
C ILE A 98 21.76 8.31 1.70
N LEU A 99 21.54 9.59 1.39
CA LEU A 99 20.31 10.05 0.74
C LEU A 99 20.16 9.45 -0.68
N GLY A 100 21.26 9.38 -1.43
CA GLY A 100 21.30 8.73 -2.75
C GLY A 100 21.00 7.24 -2.66
N LEU A 101 21.60 6.52 -1.69
CA LEU A 101 21.30 5.11 -1.42
C LEU A 101 19.83 4.89 -1.04
N PHE A 102 19.27 5.78 -0.21
CA PHE A 102 17.86 5.76 0.18
C PHE A 102 16.93 5.91 -1.03
N MET A 103 17.26 6.83 -1.94
CA MET A 103 16.47 7.06 -3.15
C MET A 103 16.55 5.88 -4.11
N LEU A 104 17.74 5.33 -4.31
CA LEU A 104 17.94 4.13 -5.11
C LEU A 104 17.10 2.96 -4.56
N GLU A 105 17.12 2.74 -3.25
CA GLU A 105 16.34 1.69 -2.60
C GLU A 105 14.82 1.89 -2.75
N ILE A 106 14.33 3.13 -2.69
CA ILE A 106 12.91 3.44 -2.94
C ILE A 106 12.52 3.20 -4.39
N VAL A 107 13.34 3.65 -5.34
CA VAL A 107 13.07 3.47 -6.78
C VAL A 107 13.05 1.99 -7.13
N LEU A 108 14.01 1.22 -6.61
CA LEU A 108 14.02 -0.24 -6.77
C LEU A 108 12.74 -0.88 -6.21
N LYS A 109 12.30 -0.49 -5.01
CA LYS A 109 11.05 -0.99 -4.41
C LYS A 109 9.81 -0.57 -5.20
N LEU A 110 9.81 0.63 -5.76
CA LEU A 110 8.72 1.14 -6.59
C LEU A 110 8.54 0.30 -7.86
N ILE A 111 9.66 0.01 -8.53
CA ILE A 111 9.68 -0.82 -9.75
C ILE A 111 9.23 -2.25 -9.42
N PHE A 112 9.73 -2.83 -8.33
CA PHE A 112 9.38 -4.20 -7.91
C PHE A 112 7.95 -4.37 -7.39
N MET A 113 7.40 -3.39 -6.67
CA MET A 113 6.01 -3.44 -6.18
C MET A 113 4.99 -3.20 -7.32
N GLY A 114 5.48 -2.71 -8.46
CA GLY A 114 4.75 -2.66 -9.71
C GLY A 114 3.86 -1.43 -9.87
N ILE A 115 3.73 -1.01 -11.14
CA ILE A 115 2.84 0.06 -11.60
C ILE A 115 1.35 -0.27 -11.32
N HIS A 116 1.01 -1.51 -10.96
CA HIS A 116 -0.37 -1.94 -10.73
C HIS A 116 -1.03 -1.30 -9.48
N TYR A 117 -0.23 -0.81 -8.51
CA TYR A 117 -0.73 -0.05 -7.35
C TYR A 117 -1.04 1.44 -7.69
N PHE A 118 -0.64 1.92 -8.87
CA PHE A 118 -0.74 3.34 -9.26
C PHE A 118 -2.15 3.80 -9.67
N LEU A 119 -3.14 2.90 -9.69
CA LEU A 119 -4.53 3.31 -9.91
C LEU A 119 -5.14 4.06 -8.69
N ASN A 120 -4.46 4.05 -7.53
CA ASN A 120 -4.83 4.90 -6.40
C ASN A 120 -4.21 6.30 -6.54
N PHE A 121 -5.05 7.29 -6.84
CA PHE A 121 -4.71 8.70 -7.04
C PHE A 121 -3.75 9.28 -5.98
N TRP A 122 -3.94 8.93 -4.70
CA TRP A 122 -3.14 9.44 -3.59
C TRP A 122 -1.70 8.92 -3.56
N GLY A 123 -1.44 7.70 -4.03
CA GLY A 123 -0.09 7.12 -4.06
C GLY A 123 0.78 7.75 -5.15
N MET A 124 0.18 8.12 -6.28
CA MET A 124 0.88 8.75 -7.39
C MET A 124 1.33 10.18 -7.05
N LEU A 125 0.51 10.94 -6.32
CA LEU A 125 0.86 12.28 -5.87
C LEU A 125 2.05 12.27 -4.90
N ASP A 126 2.06 11.37 -3.92
CA ASP A 126 3.19 11.25 -2.99
C ASP A 126 4.49 10.88 -3.73
N LEU A 127 4.43 10.00 -4.72
CA LEU A 127 5.61 9.67 -5.53
C LEU A 127 6.16 10.90 -6.26
N ILE A 128 5.30 11.67 -6.91
CA ILE A 128 5.71 12.87 -7.65
C ILE A 128 6.38 13.86 -6.70
N VAL A 129 5.82 14.07 -5.51
CA VAL A 129 6.40 14.98 -4.51
C VAL A 129 7.77 14.48 -4.06
N VAL A 130 7.94 13.19 -3.81
CA VAL A 130 9.21 12.60 -3.37
C VAL A 130 10.29 12.71 -4.46
N VAL A 131 9.95 12.37 -5.71
CA VAL A 131 10.89 12.46 -6.84
C VAL A 131 11.28 13.92 -7.07
N THR A 132 10.31 14.83 -7.07
CA THR A 132 10.56 16.27 -7.23
C THR A 132 11.44 16.80 -6.09
N SER A 133 11.18 16.38 -4.85
CA SER A 133 12.00 16.77 -3.68
C SER A 133 13.45 16.32 -3.84
N PHE A 134 13.68 15.09 -4.31
CA PHE A 134 15.03 14.59 -4.54
C PHE A 134 15.74 15.31 -5.69
N VAL A 135 15.03 15.53 -6.80
CA VAL A 135 15.59 16.27 -7.94
C VAL A 135 15.96 17.69 -7.52
N LEU A 136 15.12 18.36 -6.73
CA LEU A 136 15.44 19.68 -6.17
C LEU A 136 16.65 19.61 -5.25
N GLU A 137 16.73 18.62 -4.36
CA GLU A 137 17.85 18.46 -3.43
C GLU A 137 19.19 18.23 -4.15
N VAL A 138 19.21 17.37 -5.19
CA VAL A 138 20.40 17.16 -6.03
C VAL A 138 20.71 18.39 -6.87
N TYR A 139 19.70 19.01 -7.48
CA TYR A 139 19.87 20.18 -8.33
C TYR A 139 20.48 21.35 -7.56
N PHE A 140 19.94 21.66 -6.38
CA PHE A 140 20.49 22.73 -5.53
C PHE A 140 21.89 22.40 -5.02
N HIS A 141 22.18 21.13 -4.75
CA HIS A 141 23.52 20.76 -4.34
C HIS A 141 24.57 20.88 -5.46
N VAL A 142 24.21 20.55 -6.71
CA VAL A 142 25.13 20.53 -7.85
C VAL A 142 25.27 21.89 -8.54
N VAL A 143 24.21 22.71 -8.55
CA VAL A 143 24.12 23.92 -9.40
C VAL A 143 24.39 25.21 -8.63
N ASP A 144 24.24 25.24 -7.30
CA ASP A 144 24.31 26.50 -6.55
C ASP A 144 25.68 26.75 -5.89
N ASP A 145 26.48 27.60 -6.54
CA ASP A 145 27.72 28.19 -6.01
C ASP A 145 27.50 29.64 -5.51
N ALA A 146 26.26 30.17 -5.49
CA ALA A 146 26.05 31.61 -5.20
C ALA A 146 24.72 32.05 -4.55
N THR A 147 23.66 31.24 -4.50
CA THR A 147 22.30 31.78 -4.25
C THR A 147 21.64 31.28 -2.95
N HIS A 148 22.01 31.94 -1.85
CA HIS A 148 21.28 32.13 -0.59
C HIS A 148 20.98 30.93 0.34
N LYS A 149 21.42 31.09 1.60
CA LYS A 149 21.06 30.35 2.84
C LYS A 149 19.56 30.05 3.01
N SER A 150 18.67 30.75 2.30
CA SER A 150 17.22 30.54 2.35
C SER A 150 16.79 29.17 1.79
N VAL A 151 17.51 28.61 0.81
CA VAL A 151 17.12 27.34 0.17
C VAL A 151 17.46 26.12 1.05
N SER A 152 18.54 26.20 1.83
CA SER A 152 18.89 25.18 2.84
C SER A 152 17.73 24.90 3.81
N SER A 153 16.98 25.95 4.18
CA SER A 153 15.80 25.80 5.03
C SER A 153 14.62 25.06 4.38
N ALA A 154 14.46 25.18 3.05
CA ALA A 154 13.40 24.50 2.31
C ALA A 154 13.67 22.99 2.19
N ILE A 155 14.94 22.59 2.08
CA ILE A 155 15.37 21.18 2.05
C ILE A 155 14.97 20.47 3.35
N ILE A 156 15.10 21.16 4.49
CA ILE A 156 14.66 20.64 5.80
C ILE A 156 13.14 20.39 5.81
N LEU A 157 12.33 21.26 5.19
CA LEU A 157 10.88 21.07 5.04
C LEU A 157 10.52 19.87 4.16
N PHE A 158 11.25 19.66 3.06
CA PHE A 158 11.10 18.46 2.24
C PHE A 158 11.48 17.18 2.97
N ARG A 159 12.40 17.24 3.95
CA ARG A 159 12.70 16.10 4.82
C ARG A 159 11.55 15.80 5.80
N PHE A 160 10.84 16.81 6.30
CA PHE A 160 9.62 16.59 7.09
C PHE A 160 8.50 15.91 6.28
N TRP A 161 8.41 16.16 4.96
CA TRP A 161 7.48 15.43 4.08
C TRP A 161 7.68 13.90 4.17
N LYS A 162 8.94 13.45 4.32
CA LYS A 162 9.26 12.02 4.46
C LYS A 162 8.63 11.41 5.71
N ILE A 163 8.52 12.16 6.81
CA ILE A 163 7.86 11.70 8.05
C ILE A 163 6.35 11.53 7.81
N LEU A 164 5.71 12.49 7.13
CA LEU A 164 4.29 12.39 6.77
C LEU A 164 4.01 11.17 5.90
N ARG A 165 4.90 10.87 4.96
CA ARG A 165 4.81 9.64 4.16
C ARG A 165 4.88 8.39 5.03
N VAL A 166 5.84 8.29 5.95
CA VAL A 166 5.95 7.13 6.85
C VAL A 166 4.68 6.95 7.67
N ILE A 167 4.12 8.04 8.18
CA ILE A 167 2.84 8.01 8.91
C ILE A 167 1.72 7.51 7.99
N HIS A 168 1.62 8.02 6.76
CA HIS A 168 0.61 7.58 5.80
C HIS A 168 0.76 6.09 5.45
N ALA A 169 1.98 5.62 5.21
CA ALA A 169 2.28 4.23 4.91
C ALA A 169 1.94 3.31 6.09
N VAL A 170 2.27 3.71 7.33
CA VAL A 170 1.91 2.95 8.53
C VAL A 170 0.40 2.98 8.77
N ALA A 171 -0.26 4.12 8.60
CA ALA A 171 -1.71 4.24 8.73
C ALA A 171 -2.43 3.34 7.72
N HIS A 172 -1.98 3.34 6.46
CA HIS A 172 -2.52 2.46 5.42
C HIS A 172 -2.22 0.98 5.72
N SER A 173 -1.04 0.65 6.23
CA SER A 173 -0.67 -0.70 6.66
C SER A 173 -1.54 -1.18 7.82
N VAL A 174 -1.82 -0.29 8.79
CA VAL A 174 -2.73 -0.56 9.92
C VAL A 174 -4.17 -0.69 9.43
N GLU A 175 -4.65 0.19 8.55
CA GLU A 175 -5.99 0.07 7.98
C GLU A 175 -6.17 -1.20 7.15
N SER A 176 -5.16 -1.59 6.38
CA SER A 176 -5.17 -2.83 5.61
C SER A 176 -5.27 -4.07 6.53
N LYS A 177 -4.49 -4.10 7.61
CA LYS A 177 -4.59 -5.16 8.64
C LYS A 177 -5.93 -5.12 9.39
N ASN A 178 -6.42 -3.93 9.72
CA ASN A 178 -7.66 -3.77 10.46
C ASN A 178 -8.87 -4.19 9.61
N ARG A 179 -8.89 -3.86 8.32
CA ARG A 179 -9.92 -4.34 7.37
C ARG A 179 -9.96 -5.87 7.32
N GLN A 180 -8.81 -6.53 7.29
CA GLN A 180 -8.75 -8.00 7.31
C GLN A 180 -9.39 -8.61 8.58
N ILE A 181 -9.10 -8.02 9.75
CA ILE A 181 -9.68 -8.47 11.03
C ILE A 181 -11.19 -8.20 11.08
N ILE A 182 -11.62 -7.03 10.60
CA ILE A 182 -13.03 -6.64 10.53
C ILE A 182 -13.81 -7.59 9.61
N ASP A 183 -13.26 -7.94 8.46
CA ASP A 183 -13.89 -8.86 7.50
C ASP A 183 -13.99 -10.29 8.04
N ALA A 184 -12.96 -10.77 8.76
CA ALA A 184 -12.99 -12.06 9.43
C ALA A 184 -14.10 -12.11 10.49
N THR A 185 -14.20 -11.07 11.31
CA THR A 185 -15.24 -10.94 12.35
C THR A 185 -16.64 -10.88 11.73
N ASN A 186 -16.80 -10.14 10.63
CA ASN A 186 -18.10 -9.98 9.97
C ASN A 186 -18.58 -11.28 9.30
N LYS A 187 -17.66 -12.08 8.75
CA LYS A 187 -17.98 -13.43 8.23
C LYS A 187 -18.54 -14.36 9.30
N GLU A 188 -17.98 -14.33 10.52
CA GLU A 188 -18.48 -15.14 11.63
C GLU A 188 -19.87 -14.70 12.10
N LYS A 189 -20.10 -13.38 12.17
CA LYS A 189 -21.41 -12.81 12.47
C LYS A 189 -22.48 -13.27 11.47
N ILE A 190 -22.18 -13.19 10.17
CA ILE A 190 -23.08 -13.66 9.10
C ILE A 190 -23.42 -15.15 9.25
N ARG A 191 -22.43 -15.99 9.65
CA ARG A 191 -22.69 -17.43 9.90
C ARG A 191 -23.60 -17.65 11.10
N ALA A 192 -23.41 -16.89 12.18
CA ALA A 192 -24.28 -16.96 13.36
C ALA A 192 -25.72 -16.54 13.01
N GLU A 193 -25.89 -15.45 12.28
CA GLU A 193 -27.21 -14.96 11.84
C GLU A 193 -27.93 -15.97 10.92
N LYS A 194 -27.21 -16.61 9.99
CA LYS A 194 -27.76 -17.69 9.15
C LYS A 194 -28.28 -18.86 9.98
N ARG A 195 -27.53 -19.28 11.01
CA ARG A 195 -27.98 -20.36 11.92
C ARG A 195 -29.25 -19.95 12.66
N VAL A 196 -29.30 -18.75 13.23
CA VAL A 196 -30.47 -18.23 13.93
C VAL A 196 -31.70 -18.19 13.00
N ASN A 197 -31.55 -17.69 11.77
CA ASN A 197 -32.65 -17.68 10.80
C ASN A 197 -33.12 -19.08 10.40
N MET A 198 -32.19 -20.04 10.28
CA MET A 198 -32.53 -21.43 9.97
C MET A 198 -33.33 -22.07 11.12
N TYR A 199 -32.91 -21.88 12.37
CA TYR A 199 -33.68 -22.35 13.53
C TYR A 199 -35.05 -21.67 13.62
N LYS A 200 -35.13 -20.36 13.40
CA LYS A 200 -36.39 -19.62 13.37
C LYS A 200 -37.36 -20.15 12.32
N THR A 201 -36.84 -20.53 11.16
CA THR A 201 -37.63 -21.13 10.06
C THR A 201 -38.12 -22.53 10.43
N LYS A 202 -37.23 -23.38 10.96
CA LYS A 202 -37.60 -24.72 11.44
C LYS A 202 -38.66 -24.65 12.53
N TYR A 203 -38.53 -23.73 13.47
CA TYR A 203 -39.48 -23.53 14.56
C TYR A 203 -40.87 -23.09 14.04
N LYS A 204 -40.91 -22.20 13.04
CA LYS A 204 -42.17 -21.82 12.37
C LYS A 204 -42.84 -23.02 11.70
N LYS A 205 -42.10 -23.84 10.96
CA LYS A 205 -42.66 -25.05 10.31
C LYS A 205 -43.22 -26.03 11.32
N LEU A 206 -42.44 -26.35 12.35
CA LEU A 206 -42.86 -27.29 13.39
C LEU A 206 -44.10 -26.77 14.15
N ARG A 207 -44.20 -25.45 14.36
CA ARG A 207 -45.38 -24.83 14.97
C ARG A 207 -46.63 -24.94 14.09
N GLU A 208 -46.49 -24.78 12.78
CA GLU A 208 -47.62 -24.95 11.85
C GLU A 208 -48.04 -26.42 11.73
N GLU A 209 -47.09 -27.36 11.70
CA GLU A 209 -47.39 -28.80 11.77
C GLU A 209 -48.14 -29.15 13.05
N HIS A 210 -47.72 -28.62 14.20
CA HIS A 210 -48.42 -28.85 15.47
C HIS A 210 -49.87 -28.34 15.44
N LYS A 211 -50.11 -27.15 14.86
CA LYS A 211 -51.47 -26.61 14.72
C LYS A 211 -52.33 -27.47 13.80
N GLN A 212 -51.78 -27.87 12.65
CA GLN A 212 -52.46 -28.75 11.69
C GLN A 212 -52.87 -30.07 12.35
N LEU A 213 -51.95 -30.68 13.10
CA LEU A 213 -52.20 -31.94 13.80
C LEU A 213 -53.30 -31.80 14.86
N GLN A 214 -53.34 -30.68 15.60
CA GLN A 214 -54.38 -30.41 16.57
C GLN A 214 -55.76 -30.26 15.92
N ILE A 215 -55.85 -29.50 14.82
CA ILE A 215 -57.11 -29.33 14.08
C ILE A 215 -57.61 -30.67 13.52
N ALA A 216 -56.71 -31.48 12.95
CA ALA A 216 -57.07 -32.80 12.42
C ALA A 216 -57.55 -33.75 13.52
N MET A 217 -56.90 -33.74 14.68
CA MET A 217 -57.30 -34.55 15.84
C MET A 217 -58.69 -34.15 16.36
N GLU A 218 -58.99 -32.84 16.41
CA GLU A 218 -60.32 -32.34 16.78
C GLU A 218 -61.40 -32.73 15.76
N ALA A 219 -61.12 -32.61 14.46
CA ALA A 219 -62.03 -33.02 13.40
C ALA A 219 -62.37 -34.53 13.47
N LEU A 220 -61.37 -35.38 13.65
CA LEU A 220 -61.57 -36.83 13.82
C LEU A 220 -62.35 -37.17 15.08
N ARG A 221 -62.14 -36.42 16.18
CA ARG A 221 -62.92 -36.57 17.40
C ARG A 221 -64.40 -36.25 17.13
N MET A 222 -64.68 -35.15 16.44
CA MET A 222 -66.04 -34.75 16.07
C MET A 222 -66.70 -35.77 15.14
N GLU A 223 -65.99 -36.26 14.11
CA GLU A 223 -66.50 -37.30 13.21
C GLU A 223 -66.85 -38.59 13.96
N ARG A 224 -65.99 -39.01 14.91
CA ARG A 224 -66.27 -40.16 15.77
C ARG A 224 -67.51 -39.93 16.66
N TYR A 225 -67.70 -38.73 17.22
CA TYR A 225 -68.92 -38.40 17.99
C TYR A 225 -70.18 -38.45 17.12
N VAL A 226 -70.15 -37.86 15.92
CA VAL A 226 -71.27 -37.84 14.98
C VAL A 226 -71.64 -39.26 14.53
N ASN A 227 -70.65 -40.11 14.25
CA ASN A 227 -70.88 -41.51 13.88
C ASN A 227 -71.33 -42.40 15.06
N LEU A 228 -71.08 -41.99 16.31
CA LEU A 228 -71.54 -42.72 17.51
C LEU A 228 -72.96 -42.32 17.94
N LEU A 229 -73.40 -41.09 17.69
CA LEU A 229 -74.71 -40.56 18.09
C LEU A 229 -75.91 -41.46 17.68
N PRO A 230 -76.09 -41.88 16.41
CA PRO A 230 -77.22 -42.72 16.02
C PRO A 230 -77.18 -44.15 16.58
N LYS A 231 -76.01 -44.63 17.05
CA LYS A 231 -75.89 -45.93 17.73
C LYS A 231 -76.27 -45.86 19.21
N LEU A 232 -76.18 -44.69 19.83
CA LEU A 232 -76.58 -44.46 21.20
C LEU A 232 -78.10 -44.24 21.28
N ASP A 233 -78.67 -43.46 20.36
CA ASP A 233 -80.14 -43.26 20.27
C ASP A 233 -80.91 -44.57 20.00
N GLY A 234 -80.31 -45.52 19.26
CA GLY A 234 -80.91 -46.83 19.00
C GLY A 234 -80.83 -47.83 20.17
N LEU A 235 -80.03 -47.55 21.20
CA LEU A 235 -79.92 -48.38 22.42
C LEU A 235 -80.82 -47.88 23.56
N GLU A 236 -81.45 -46.71 23.41
CA GLU A 236 -82.36 -46.13 24.42
C GLU A 236 -83.84 -46.45 24.15
N CYS A 237 -84.16 -47.16 23.06
CA CYS A 237 -85.54 -47.50 22.65
C CYS A 237 -85.94 -48.98 22.79
N ASP A 238 -85.07 -49.84 23.32
CA ASP A 238 -85.36 -51.24 23.70
C ASP A 238 -85.28 -51.40 25.24
#